data_AF-A0A8S1C147-F1
#
_entry.id   AF-A0A8S1C147-F1
#
_cell.length_a   1.000
_cell.length_b   1.000
_cell.length_c   1.000
_cell.angle_alpha   90.00
_cell.angle_beta   90.00
_cell.angle_gamma   90.00
#
_symmetry.space_group_name_H-M   'P 1'
#
loop_
_entity.id
_entity.type
_entity.pdbx_description
1 polymer ?
#
loop_
_entity_poly.entity_id
_entity_poly.type
_entity_poly.pdbx_seq_one_letter_code
_entity_poly.pdbx_strand_id
1 'polypeptide(L)'
;MINFLELVILKKLFSFKIQRTIIKEMPPLIKLLEQLKSGTCRKETVELLSWIFLSQEPKLVTVPKNKHKEVLGLAPSGMTAKEPNLIIEVKGRPNDERWEQSCSQYKTMNAYHGSKLENFHSILRYGLQQHMNTTALFGAGIYLSSELGVSLHYSKTGITWTGSVLGNKVSCVALCKVLNHPDVKCQQGGSPEEVRSRSTSSDSLAGAIPEKYVLVRNSEHVRVCYILVYCKPMSRAESAVDSTLNWFIRNKFIILLLAYIFLLVAIGISNNHSIKRFVKRALKRYMS
;
A
#
# COMPACT_ATOMS: atom_id res chain seq x y z
N MET A 1 4.84 -21.87 -1.64
CA MET A 1 5.64 -20.65 -1.87
C MET A 1 4.79 -19.49 -1.36
N ILE A 2 5.22 -18.85 -0.26
CA ILE A 2 4.36 -18.05 0.63
C ILE A 2 4.19 -16.63 0.07
N ASN A 3 2.96 -16.19 -0.18
CA ASN A 3 2.63 -14.90 -0.80
C ASN A 3 2.80 -13.74 0.18
N PHE A 4 3.37 -12.64 -0.32
CA PHE A 4 4.17 -11.72 0.50
C PHE A 4 3.50 -10.38 0.86
N LEU A 5 2.19 -10.20 0.67
CA LEU A 5 1.56 -8.86 0.74
C LEU A 5 0.56 -8.64 1.88
N GLU A 6 0.24 -9.64 2.71
CA GLU A 6 -0.93 -9.58 3.60
C GLU A 6 -0.70 -8.90 4.97
N LEU A 7 0.31 -8.03 5.07
CA LEU A 7 0.80 -7.52 6.35
C LEU A 7 0.50 -6.06 6.66
N VAL A 8 -0.56 -5.54 6.06
CA VAL A 8 -1.00 -4.14 6.28
C VAL A 8 -2.40 -4.03 6.86
N ILE A 9 -3.25 -5.06 6.81
CA ILE A 9 -4.68 -4.84 7.11
C ILE A 9 -5.23 -5.78 8.18
N LEU A 10 -5.49 -5.21 9.37
CA LEU A 10 -6.34 -5.79 10.39
C LEU A 10 -7.09 -4.68 11.15
N LYS A 11 -8.40 -4.60 10.93
CA LYS A 11 -9.37 -4.13 11.92
C LYS A 11 -10.82 -4.53 11.55
N LYS A 12 -11.36 -5.52 12.28
CA LYS A 12 -12.58 -5.36 13.10
C LYS A 12 -12.83 -6.66 13.89
N LEU A 13 -13.12 -6.51 15.19
CA LEU A 13 -13.67 -7.48 16.16
C LEU A 13 -12.76 -8.21 17.18
N PHE A 14 -11.50 -7.80 17.36
CA PHE A 14 -10.77 -7.97 18.64
C PHE A 14 -9.96 -6.69 18.90
N SER A 15 -9.80 -6.26 20.15
CA SER A 15 -9.24 -4.93 20.51
C SER A 15 -8.02 -4.56 19.65
N PHE A 16 -8.14 -3.51 18.84
CA PHE A 16 -7.11 -3.07 17.88
C PHE A 16 -5.74 -2.82 18.49
N LYS A 17 -5.71 -2.46 19.78
CA LYS A 17 -4.46 -2.29 20.52
C LYS A 17 -3.72 -3.63 20.64
N ILE A 18 -4.44 -4.70 20.96
CA ILE A 18 -3.89 -6.06 21.11
C ILE A 18 -3.35 -6.56 19.77
N GLN A 19 -4.13 -6.43 18.68
CA GLN A 19 -3.68 -6.81 17.34
C GLN A 19 -2.43 -6.04 16.89
N ARG A 20 -2.36 -4.74 17.15
CA ARG A 20 -1.18 -3.93 16.82
C ARG A 20 0.07 -4.36 17.59
N THR A 21 -0.06 -4.72 18.86
CA THR A 21 1.05 -5.23 19.66
C THR A 21 1.52 -6.58 19.13
N ILE A 22 0.59 -7.51 18.86
CA ILE A 22 0.89 -8.82 18.27
C ILE A 22 1.65 -8.67 16.94
N ILE A 23 1.16 -7.84 16.01
CA ILE A 23 1.79 -7.63 14.70
C ILE A 23 3.19 -7.02 14.84
N LYS A 24 3.39 -6.07 15.78
CA LYS A 24 4.70 -5.44 16.00
C LYS A 24 5.75 -6.42 16.51
N GLU A 25 5.35 -7.35 17.37
CA GLU A 25 6.22 -8.37 17.95
C GLU A 25 6.36 -9.61 17.06
N MET A 26 5.55 -9.71 16.01
CA MET A 26 5.52 -10.88 15.16
C MET A 26 6.85 -11.04 14.40
N PRO A 27 7.54 -12.19 14.51
CA PRO A 27 8.78 -12.45 13.79
C PRO A 27 8.52 -12.80 12.33
N PRO A 28 9.51 -12.66 11.42
CA PRO A 28 9.36 -13.01 10.00
C PRO A 28 8.72 -14.38 9.77
N LEU A 29 7.97 -14.53 8.67
CA LEU A 29 7.16 -15.73 8.40
C LEU A 29 7.96 -17.04 8.40
N ILE A 30 9.23 -17.01 8.01
CA ILE A 30 10.13 -18.17 8.05
C ILE A 30 10.30 -18.67 9.50
N LYS A 31 10.55 -17.75 10.43
CA LYS A 31 10.67 -18.07 11.86
C LYS A 31 9.34 -18.48 12.47
N LEU A 32 8.23 -17.85 12.05
CA LEU A 32 6.89 -18.29 12.45
C LEU A 32 6.61 -19.72 12.01
N LEU A 33 7.01 -20.12 10.80
CA LEU A 33 6.82 -21.47 10.30
C LEU A 33 7.59 -22.50 11.14
N GLU A 34 8.81 -22.18 11.55
CA GLU A 34 9.59 -23.00 12.48
C GLU A 34 8.91 -23.10 13.86
N GLN A 35 8.38 -21.99 14.38
CA GLN A 35 7.66 -21.94 15.65
C GLN A 35 6.36 -22.74 15.61
N LEU A 36 5.63 -22.70 14.49
CA LEU A 36 4.42 -23.49 14.27
C LEU A 36 4.75 -24.99 14.25
N LYS A 37 5.81 -25.40 13.54
CA LYS A 37 6.25 -26.81 13.49
C LYS A 37 6.72 -27.33 14.84
N SER A 38 7.37 -26.50 15.64
CA SER A 38 7.89 -26.85 16.97
C SER A 38 6.87 -26.67 18.10
N GLY A 39 5.65 -26.18 17.82
CA GLY A 39 4.63 -25.92 18.85
C GLY A 39 4.96 -24.76 19.81
N THR A 40 5.93 -23.90 19.48
CA THR A 40 6.39 -22.79 20.33
C THR A 40 5.75 -21.45 19.99
N CYS A 41 4.88 -21.42 18.97
CA CYS A 41 4.20 -20.19 18.55
C CYS A 41 3.12 -19.77 19.56
N ARG A 42 3.04 -18.48 19.88
CA ARG A 42 1.99 -17.94 20.76
C ARG A 42 0.60 -18.19 20.17
N LYS A 43 -0.34 -18.61 21.01
CA LYS A 43 -1.72 -18.92 20.60
C LYS A 43 -2.38 -17.77 19.84
N GLU A 44 -2.21 -16.54 20.30
CA GLU A 44 -2.79 -15.34 19.67
C GLU A 44 -2.20 -15.09 18.28
N THR A 45 -0.90 -15.39 18.09
CA THR A 45 -0.27 -15.32 16.78
C THR A 45 -0.84 -16.41 15.86
N VAL A 46 -1.02 -17.64 16.35
CA VAL A 46 -1.61 -18.74 15.57
C VAL A 46 -3.04 -18.44 15.17
N GLU A 47 -3.87 -17.93 16.09
CA GLU A 47 -5.25 -17.52 15.80
C GLU A 47 -5.31 -16.41 14.75
N LEU A 48 -4.41 -15.41 14.87
CA LEU A 48 -4.31 -14.34 13.90
C LEU A 48 -3.93 -14.86 12.50
N LEU A 49 -2.89 -15.69 12.42
CA LEU A 49 -2.44 -16.28 11.15
C LEU A 49 -3.52 -17.19 10.55
N SER A 50 -4.22 -17.95 11.37
CA SER A 50 -5.32 -18.82 10.94
C SER A 50 -6.46 -17.99 10.34
N TRP A 51 -6.84 -16.89 10.98
CA TRP A 51 -7.84 -15.96 10.45
C TRP A 51 -7.40 -15.29 9.14
N ILE A 52 -6.11 -14.95 9.02
CA ILE A 52 -5.55 -14.36 7.79
C ILE A 52 -5.58 -15.38 6.65
N PHE A 53 -5.06 -16.60 6.87
CA PHE A 53 -4.78 -17.54 5.78
C PHE A 53 -5.90 -18.55 5.49
N LEU A 54 -6.68 -18.94 6.50
CA LEU A 54 -7.69 -20.01 6.35
C LEU A 54 -9.09 -19.48 6.10
N SER A 55 -9.36 -18.22 6.43
CA SER A 55 -10.71 -17.65 6.38
C SER A 55 -11.02 -16.83 5.13
N GLN A 56 -10.13 -16.77 4.13
CA GLN A 56 -10.19 -15.70 3.11
C GLN A 56 -10.26 -16.18 1.66
N GLU A 57 -11.36 -15.81 1.03
CA GLU A 57 -11.44 -15.52 -0.39
C GLU A 57 -11.15 -14.02 -0.59
N PRO A 58 -10.45 -13.61 -1.67
CA PRO A 58 -9.97 -14.44 -2.77
C PRO A 58 -8.58 -15.07 -2.56
N LYS A 59 -8.30 -16.15 -3.29
CA LYS A 59 -6.98 -16.79 -3.37
C LYS A 59 -6.00 -15.88 -4.12
N LEU A 60 -4.86 -15.61 -3.48
CA LEU A 60 -3.78 -14.84 -4.08
C LEU A 60 -2.70 -15.77 -4.63
N VAL A 61 -2.21 -15.52 -5.85
CA VAL A 61 -1.18 -16.34 -6.49
C VAL A 61 -0.12 -15.44 -7.09
N THR A 62 1.14 -15.59 -6.66
CA THR A 62 2.25 -14.85 -7.27
C THR A 62 2.44 -15.24 -8.73
N VAL A 63 2.47 -14.24 -9.61
CA VAL A 63 2.77 -14.41 -11.04
C VAL A 63 4.29 -14.48 -11.24
N PRO A 64 4.79 -15.52 -11.95
CA PRO A 64 6.21 -15.64 -12.29
C PRO A 64 6.76 -14.43 -13.05
N LYS A 65 8.00 -14.04 -12.76
CA LYS A 65 8.66 -12.84 -13.31
C LYS A 65 8.67 -12.79 -14.84
N ASN A 66 8.87 -13.91 -15.50
CA ASN A 66 8.84 -14.01 -16.97
C ASN A 66 7.47 -13.70 -17.58
N LYS A 67 6.37 -13.82 -16.82
CA LYS A 67 5.00 -13.48 -17.25
C LYS A 67 4.59 -12.05 -16.92
N HIS A 68 5.45 -11.24 -16.31
CA HIS A 68 5.07 -9.88 -15.89
C HIS A 68 4.71 -9.00 -17.10
N LYS A 69 5.48 -9.11 -18.20
CA LYS A 69 5.20 -8.36 -19.43
C LYS A 69 3.86 -8.74 -20.07
N GLU A 70 3.51 -10.02 -20.04
CA GLU A 70 2.21 -10.52 -20.54
C GLU A 70 1.06 -9.89 -19.76
N VAL A 71 1.13 -9.89 -18.43
CA VAL A 71 0.09 -9.28 -17.58
C VAL A 71 -0.01 -7.77 -17.78
N LEU A 72 1.12 -7.07 -17.86
CA LEU A 72 1.14 -5.62 -18.10
C LEU A 72 0.62 -5.26 -19.51
N GLY A 73 0.79 -6.16 -20.48
CA GLY A 73 0.27 -6.02 -21.84
C GLY A 73 -1.24 -6.22 -21.98
N LEU A 74 -1.95 -6.64 -20.93
CA LEU A 74 -3.40 -6.82 -20.96
C LEU A 74 -4.18 -5.50 -21.08
N ALA A 75 -3.62 -4.40 -20.55
CA ALA A 75 -4.21 -3.08 -20.64
C ALA A 75 -3.45 -2.23 -21.67
N PRO A 76 -4.14 -1.51 -22.57
CA PRO A 76 -3.49 -0.66 -23.55
C PRO A 76 -2.83 0.53 -22.86
N SER A 77 -1.49 0.52 -22.79
CA SER A 77 -0.70 1.62 -22.23
C SER A 77 0.21 2.18 -23.32
N GLY A 78 0.03 3.47 -23.62
CA GLY A 78 0.88 4.22 -24.56
C GLY A 78 2.13 4.80 -23.93
N MET A 79 2.25 4.76 -22.59
CA MET A 79 3.36 5.33 -21.84
C MET A 79 4.16 4.27 -21.09
N THR A 80 5.49 4.40 -21.11
CA THR A 80 6.36 3.60 -20.25
C THR A 80 6.15 3.99 -18.79
N ALA A 81 5.86 3.00 -17.95
CA ALA A 81 5.71 3.16 -16.51
C ALA A 81 6.72 2.28 -15.75
N LYS A 82 6.93 2.58 -14.48
CA LYS A 82 7.79 1.77 -13.61
C LYS A 82 7.25 0.35 -13.51
N GLU A 83 8.12 -0.65 -13.71
CA GLU A 83 7.75 -2.05 -13.54
C GLU A 83 7.52 -2.42 -12.05
N PRO A 84 6.54 -3.27 -11.75
CA PRO A 84 6.28 -3.74 -10.39
C PRO A 84 7.33 -4.76 -9.92
N ASN A 85 7.62 -4.74 -8.63
CA ASN A 85 8.49 -5.71 -7.99
C ASN A 85 7.83 -7.08 -7.90
N LEU A 86 6.51 -7.15 -7.73
CA LEU A 86 5.73 -8.38 -7.65
C LEU A 86 4.37 -8.17 -8.32
N ILE A 87 3.87 -9.21 -9.00
CA ILE A 87 2.51 -9.25 -9.52
C ILE A 87 1.80 -10.42 -8.86
N ILE A 88 0.60 -10.18 -8.35
CA ILE A 88 -0.23 -11.17 -7.67
C ILE A 88 -1.55 -11.28 -8.44
N GLU A 89 -1.87 -12.48 -8.90
CA GLU A 89 -3.16 -12.82 -9.49
C GLU A 89 -4.19 -13.10 -8.39
N VAL A 90 -5.42 -12.65 -8.60
CA VAL A 90 -6.53 -12.78 -7.65
C VAL A 90 -7.58 -13.73 -8.20
N LYS A 91 -7.78 -14.88 -7.54
CA LYS A 91 -8.65 -15.99 -7.97
C LYS A 91 -9.74 -16.32 -6.96
N GLY A 92 -10.87 -16.83 -7.43
CA GLY A 92 -11.93 -17.40 -6.59
C GLY A 92 -12.55 -16.36 -5.67
N ARG A 93 -13.44 -15.51 -6.23
CA ARG A 93 -14.22 -14.56 -5.43
C ARG A 93 -15.65 -15.10 -5.24
N PRO A 94 -16.37 -14.58 -4.25
CA PRO A 94 -17.82 -14.67 -4.24
C PRO A 94 -18.38 -14.05 -5.52
N ASN A 95 -19.40 -14.68 -6.12
CA ASN A 95 -20.09 -14.24 -7.35
C ASN A 95 -19.34 -14.41 -8.68
N ASP A 96 -18.38 -15.34 -8.77
CA ASP A 96 -17.67 -15.63 -10.03
C ASP A 96 -18.63 -15.98 -11.16
N GLU A 97 -19.65 -16.78 -10.90
CA GLU A 97 -20.67 -17.16 -11.89
C GLU A 97 -21.42 -15.95 -12.46
N ARG A 98 -21.85 -15.01 -11.62
CA ARG A 98 -22.56 -13.79 -12.07
C ARG A 98 -21.66 -12.90 -12.92
N TRP A 99 -20.39 -12.78 -12.54
CA TRP A 99 -19.41 -12.03 -13.30
C TRP A 99 -19.14 -12.68 -14.68
N GLU A 100 -19.04 -14.01 -14.72
CA GLU A 100 -18.87 -14.77 -15.96
C GLU A 100 -20.08 -14.65 -16.89
N GLN A 101 -21.30 -14.74 -16.35
CA GLN A 101 -22.52 -14.46 -17.10
C GLN A 101 -22.50 -13.05 -17.71
N SER A 102 -22.09 -12.05 -16.94
CA SER A 102 -21.99 -10.67 -17.45
C SER A 102 -20.91 -10.53 -18.54
N CYS A 103 -19.79 -11.24 -18.40
CA CYS A 103 -18.73 -11.28 -19.41
C CYS A 103 -19.16 -11.98 -20.71
N SER A 104 -20.17 -12.87 -20.67
CA SER A 104 -20.75 -13.46 -21.87
C SER A 104 -21.62 -12.49 -22.67
N GLN A 105 -22.21 -11.49 -21.98
CA GLN A 105 -23.10 -10.48 -22.56
C GLN A 105 -22.34 -9.25 -23.05
N TYR A 106 -21.28 -8.85 -22.35
CA TYR A 106 -20.53 -7.63 -22.63
C TYR A 106 -19.07 -7.93 -22.93
N LYS A 107 -18.51 -7.22 -23.93
CA LYS A 107 -17.06 -7.17 -24.13
C LYS A 107 -16.38 -6.60 -22.88
N THR A 108 -15.11 -6.95 -22.67
CA THR A 108 -14.34 -6.44 -21.51
C THR A 108 -13.11 -5.67 -21.94
N MET A 109 -12.71 -4.69 -21.12
CA MET A 109 -11.44 -3.98 -21.24
C MET A 109 -10.65 -4.09 -19.92
N ASN A 110 -9.33 -3.89 -19.98
CA ASN A 110 -8.50 -3.85 -18.78
C ASN A 110 -8.06 -2.43 -18.47
N ALA A 111 -8.07 -2.07 -17.19
CA ALA A 111 -7.66 -0.76 -16.71
C ALA A 111 -7.06 -0.84 -15.30
N TYR A 112 -6.19 0.10 -14.98
CA TYR A 112 -5.50 0.22 -13.70
C TYR A 112 -6.29 1.10 -12.73
N HIS A 113 -6.21 0.77 -11.43
CA HIS A 113 -6.74 1.57 -10.33
C HIS A 113 -5.68 1.73 -9.24
N GLY A 114 -5.27 2.98 -9.00
CA GLY A 114 -4.39 3.32 -7.88
C GLY A 114 -5.18 3.67 -6.63
N SER A 115 -4.74 3.17 -5.48
CA SER A 115 -5.32 3.51 -4.18
C SER A 115 -4.23 3.55 -3.10
N LYS A 116 -4.58 4.07 -1.92
CA LYS A 116 -3.70 3.98 -0.75
C LYS A 116 -3.58 2.51 -0.31
N LEU A 117 -2.40 2.12 0.19
CA LEU A 117 -2.11 0.73 0.57
C LEU A 117 -3.14 0.17 1.57
N GLU A 118 -3.58 0.97 2.54
CA GLU A 118 -4.55 0.56 3.57
C GLU A 118 -5.92 0.11 3.00
N ASN A 119 -6.25 0.52 1.77
CA ASN A 119 -7.52 0.16 1.13
C ASN A 119 -7.49 -1.25 0.51
N PHE A 120 -6.30 -1.81 0.22
CA PHE A 120 -6.18 -2.99 -0.64
C PHE A 120 -6.81 -4.27 -0.07
N HIS A 121 -6.86 -4.45 1.25
CA HIS A 121 -7.59 -5.59 1.82
C HIS A 121 -9.10 -5.44 1.67
N SER A 122 -9.65 -4.24 1.84
CA SER A 122 -11.07 -4.02 1.55
C SER A 122 -11.36 -4.25 0.07
N ILE A 123 -10.47 -3.80 -0.82
CA ILE A 123 -10.59 -3.98 -2.26
C ILE A 123 -10.51 -5.47 -2.66
N LEU A 124 -9.62 -6.23 -2.03
CA LEU A 124 -9.50 -7.66 -2.27
C LEU A 124 -10.75 -8.41 -1.79
N ARG A 125 -11.22 -8.11 -0.59
CA ARG A 125 -12.34 -8.83 0.05
C ARG A 125 -13.71 -8.47 -0.49
N TYR A 126 -13.93 -7.19 -0.78
CA TYR A 126 -15.26 -6.67 -1.14
C TYR A 126 -15.30 -6.04 -2.53
N GLY A 127 -14.21 -6.10 -3.30
CA GLY A 127 -14.12 -5.41 -4.58
C GLY A 127 -13.95 -3.90 -4.44
N LEU A 128 -13.91 -3.20 -5.58
CA LEU A 128 -13.85 -1.74 -5.62
C LEU A 128 -15.23 -1.17 -5.32
N GLN A 129 -15.30 -0.24 -4.39
CA GLN A 129 -16.55 0.34 -3.90
C GLN A 129 -16.63 1.82 -4.29
N GLN A 130 -17.71 2.22 -4.98
CA GLN A 130 -17.89 3.60 -5.47
C GLN A 130 -17.80 4.64 -4.34
N HIS A 131 -18.42 4.37 -3.19
CA HIS A 131 -18.53 5.33 -2.08
C HIS A 131 -17.22 5.57 -1.31
N MET A 132 -16.15 4.83 -1.63
CA MET A 132 -14.83 5.00 -1.03
C MET A 132 -13.98 6.07 -1.75
N ASN A 133 -14.46 6.62 -2.86
CA ASN A 133 -13.76 7.67 -3.61
C ASN A 133 -14.27 9.06 -3.20
N THR A 134 -13.38 9.85 -2.60
CA THR A 134 -13.72 11.19 -2.08
C THR A 134 -13.60 12.31 -3.11
N THR A 135 -12.97 12.06 -4.27
CA THR A 135 -12.78 13.04 -5.34
C THR A 135 -13.54 12.60 -6.59
N ALA A 136 -14.49 13.43 -7.03
CA ALA A 136 -15.44 13.12 -8.10
C ALA A 136 -15.46 14.20 -9.19
N LEU A 137 -14.29 14.55 -9.74
CA LEU A 137 -14.17 15.63 -10.73
C LEU A 137 -15.04 15.41 -11.97
N PHE A 138 -15.16 14.16 -12.40
CA PHE A 138 -15.96 13.73 -13.56
C PHE A 138 -17.24 12.99 -13.17
N GLY A 139 -17.68 13.12 -11.92
CA GLY A 139 -18.84 12.41 -11.36
C GLY A 139 -18.46 11.33 -10.33
N ALA A 140 -19.44 10.85 -9.59
CA ALA A 140 -19.25 9.84 -8.57
C ALA A 140 -19.06 8.45 -9.21
N GLY A 141 -18.00 7.74 -8.81
CA GLY A 141 -17.70 6.43 -9.37
C GLY A 141 -16.31 5.92 -8.99
N ILE A 142 -15.98 4.74 -9.51
CA ILE A 142 -14.68 4.10 -9.44
C ILE A 142 -13.85 4.59 -10.62
N TYR A 143 -12.77 5.30 -10.32
CA TYR A 143 -11.87 5.84 -11.33
C TYR A 143 -10.78 4.83 -11.67
N LEU A 144 -10.65 4.52 -12.94
CA LEU A 144 -9.58 3.70 -13.52
C LEU A 144 -8.91 4.43 -14.67
N SER A 145 -7.75 3.95 -15.09
CA SER A 145 -7.05 4.44 -16.28
C SER A 145 -6.42 3.31 -17.07
N SER A 146 -6.41 3.42 -18.40
CA SER A 146 -5.66 2.50 -19.26
C SER A 146 -4.14 2.66 -19.09
N GLU A 147 -3.68 3.81 -18.57
CA GLU A 147 -2.26 4.10 -18.32
C GLU A 147 -1.85 3.76 -16.88
N LEU A 148 -0.86 2.87 -16.75
CA LEU A 148 -0.30 2.51 -15.44
C LEU A 148 0.34 3.72 -14.75
N GLY A 149 1.04 4.57 -15.52
CA GLY A 149 1.67 5.79 -15.02
C GLY A 149 0.69 6.74 -14.34
N VAL A 150 -0.53 6.88 -14.87
CA VAL A 150 -1.59 7.69 -14.28
C VAL A 150 -2.01 7.10 -12.93
N SER A 151 -2.30 5.79 -12.89
CA SER A 151 -2.74 5.10 -11.67
C SER A 151 -1.68 5.11 -10.56
N LEU A 152 -0.40 5.11 -10.91
CA LEU A 152 0.70 5.20 -9.94
C LEU A 152 0.66 6.48 -9.09
N HIS A 153 0.17 7.60 -9.62
CA HIS A 153 0.05 8.85 -8.85
C HIS A 153 -0.92 8.73 -7.66
N TYR A 154 -1.91 7.85 -7.79
CA TYR A 154 -2.91 7.55 -6.76
C TYR A 154 -2.48 6.39 -5.85
N SER A 155 -1.44 5.64 -6.23
CA SER A 155 -0.85 4.56 -5.43
C SER A 155 0.04 5.11 -4.31
N LYS A 156 -0.55 5.44 -3.17
CA LYS A 156 0.21 5.97 -2.02
C LYS A 156 0.91 4.84 -1.26
N THR A 157 2.21 5.01 -1.03
CA THR A 157 3.02 4.11 -0.20
C THR A 157 2.50 4.09 1.23
N GLY A 158 2.25 2.88 1.74
CA GLY A 158 1.91 2.64 3.13
C GLY A 158 3.04 1.92 3.88
N ILE A 159 2.91 1.91 5.20
CA ILE A 159 3.81 1.17 6.09
C ILE A 159 3.27 -0.23 6.28
N THR A 160 4.14 -1.22 6.14
CA THR A 160 3.85 -2.63 6.33
C THR A 160 4.54 -3.16 7.58
N TRP A 161 4.31 -4.43 7.89
CA TRP A 161 5.08 -5.13 8.91
C TRP A 161 6.57 -5.20 8.61
N THR A 162 7.35 -4.94 9.66
CA THR A 162 8.82 -4.94 9.64
C THR A 162 9.43 -6.31 9.35
N GLY A 163 8.71 -7.41 9.64
CA GLY A 163 9.16 -8.77 9.30
C GLY A 163 8.87 -9.19 7.85
N SER A 164 8.30 -8.31 7.01
CA SER A 164 7.96 -8.63 5.62
C SER A 164 9.21 -8.65 4.74
N VAL A 165 9.33 -9.63 3.84
CA VAL A 165 10.46 -9.63 2.87
C VAL A 165 10.27 -8.59 1.77
N LEU A 166 9.07 -8.02 1.62
CA LEU A 166 8.85 -6.87 0.74
C LEU A 166 9.35 -5.56 1.35
N GLY A 167 9.91 -5.60 2.56
CA GLY A 167 10.28 -4.43 3.33
C GLY A 167 9.07 -3.76 3.98
N ASN A 168 9.34 -2.64 4.66
CA ASN A 168 8.40 -1.92 5.52
C ASN A 168 7.60 -0.81 4.80
N LYS A 169 7.84 -0.60 3.50
CA LYS A 169 7.23 0.45 2.67
C LYS A 169 6.82 -0.14 1.33
N VAL A 170 5.52 -0.21 1.09
CA VAL A 170 4.93 -0.82 -0.12
C VAL A 170 3.87 0.10 -0.70
N SER A 171 3.70 0.12 -2.02
CA SER A 171 2.52 0.66 -2.69
C SER A 171 1.95 -0.35 -3.67
N CYS A 172 0.68 -0.21 -4.01
CA CYS A 172 -0.02 -1.16 -4.87
C CYS A 172 -0.91 -0.46 -5.90
N VAL A 173 -1.04 -1.08 -7.07
CA VAL A 173 -1.99 -0.72 -8.12
C VAL A 173 -2.80 -1.98 -8.46
N ALA A 174 -4.12 -1.86 -8.56
CA ALA A 174 -4.96 -2.95 -9.06
C ALA A 174 -5.02 -2.89 -10.58
N LEU A 175 -4.86 -4.03 -11.25
CA LEU A 175 -5.22 -4.21 -12.65
C LEU A 175 -6.58 -4.92 -12.68
N CYS A 176 -7.55 -4.24 -13.26
CA CYS A 176 -8.95 -4.61 -13.25
C CYS A 176 -9.42 -4.97 -14.65
N LYS A 177 -10.37 -5.91 -14.71
CA LYS A 177 -11.22 -6.14 -15.88
C LYS A 177 -12.52 -5.36 -15.68
N VAL A 178 -12.96 -4.67 -16.72
CA VAL A 178 -14.14 -3.79 -16.72
C VAL A 178 -15.06 -4.22 -17.85
N LEU A 179 -16.35 -4.35 -17.57
CA LEU A 179 -17.36 -4.61 -18.58
C LEU A 179 -17.55 -3.36 -19.45
N ASN A 180 -17.63 -3.53 -20.77
CA ASN A 180 -18.00 -2.48 -21.70
C ASN A 180 -19.53 -2.28 -21.68
N HIS A 181 -20.03 -1.78 -20.55
CA HIS A 181 -21.45 -1.55 -20.27
C HIS A 181 -21.82 -0.08 -20.54
N PRO A 182 -23.06 0.25 -20.97
CA PRO A 182 -23.51 1.64 -21.18
C PRO A 182 -23.32 2.57 -19.97
N ASP A 183 -23.43 2.04 -18.75
CA ASP A 183 -23.21 2.78 -17.49
C ASP A 183 -21.74 3.08 -17.18
N VAL A 184 -20.80 2.46 -17.90
CA VAL A 184 -19.38 2.76 -17.78
C VAL A 184 -19.05 3.94 -18.70
N LYS A 185 -18.55 5.01 -18.09
CA LYS A 185 -18.21 6.23 -18.79
C LYS A 185 -16.74 6.20 -19.22
N CYS A 186 -16.50 6.26 -20.52
CA CYS A 186 -15.18 6.22 -21.13
C CYS A 186 -15.28 6.74 -22.57
N GLN A 187 -14.16 7.13 -23.15
CA GLN A 187 -14.09 7.51 -24.57
C GLN A 187 -13.53 6.41 -25.48
N GLN A 188 -13.35 5.19 -24.94
CA GLN A 188 -12.71 4.09 -25.65
C GLN A 188 -13.75 3.05 -26.10
N GLY A 189 -13.67 2.67 -27.38
CA GLY A 189 -14.45 1.59 -27.97
C GLY A 189 -15.91 1.94 -28.25
N GLY A 190 -16.47 1.31 -29.28
CA GLY A 190 -17.85 1.52 -29.72
C GLY A 190 -17.98 2.46 -30.91
N SER A 191 -19.23 2.75 -31.29
CA SER A 191 -19.54 3.74 -32.33
C SER A 191 -19.29 5.18 -31.83
N PRO A 192 -19.12 6.16 -32.73
CA PRO A 192 -18.96 7.57 -32.33
C PRO A 192 -20.11 8.09 -31.45
N GLU A 193 -21.34 7.59 -31.66
CA GLU A 193 -22.51 7.94 -30.87
C GLU A 193 -22.43 7.38 -29.44
N GLU A 194 -22.02 6.12 -29.30
CA GLU A 194 -21.80 5.49 -28.00
C GLU A 194 -20.73 6.25 -27.21
N VAL A 195 -19.61 6.56 -27.84
CA VAL A 195 -18.53 7.36 -27.24
C VAL A 195 -19.04 8.71 -26.75
N ARG A 196 -19.84 9.41 -27.57
CA ARG A 196 -20.40 10.71 -27.18
C ARG A 196 -21.30 10.58 -25.96
N SER A 197 -22.19 9.59 -25.92
CA SER A 197 -23.12 9.36 -24.80
C SER A 197 -22.44 8.90 -23.49
N ARG A 198 -21.23 8.33 -23.60
CA ARG A 198 -20.46 7.79 -22.47
C ARG A 198 -19.28 8.67 -22.06
N SER A 199 -19.02 9.75 -22.79
CA SER A 199 -17.92 10.68 -22.50
C SER A 199 -18.16 11.53 -21.25
N THR A 200 -19.41 11.78 -20.87
CA THR A 200 -19.77 12.64 -19.74
C THR A 200 -20.66 11.92 -18.73
N SER A 201 -20.54 12.33 -17.46
CA SER A 201 -21.51 12.00 -16.41
C SER A 201 -22.38 13.21 -16.12
N SER A 202 -23.63 12.98 -15.71
CA SER A 202 -24.61 14.03 -15.38
C SER A 202 -24.17 14.91 -14.20
N ASP A 203 -23.36 14.36 -13.30
CA ASP A 203 -22.80 14.98 -12.10
C ASP A 203 -21.33 15.41 -12.28
N SER A 204 -20.85 15.50 -13.53
CA SER A 204 -19.49 15.94 -13.83
C SER A 204 -19.31 17.44 -13.59
N LEU A 205 -18.24 17.82 -12.90
CA LEU A 205 -17.86 19.23 -12.69
C LEU A 205 -16.85 19.72 -13.74
N ALA A 206 -16.15 18.82 -14.43
CA ALA A 206 -15.10 19.14 -15.40
C ALA A 206 -15.45 18.70 -16.85
N GLY A 207 -16.72 18.39 -17.11
CA GLY A 207 -17.17 18.00 -18.45
C GLY A 207 -16.81 16.56 -18.80
N ALA A 208 -16.23 16.35 -19.98
CA ALA A 208 -15.95 15.02 -20.50
C ALA A 208 -14.76 14.36 -19.78
N ILE A 209 -14.88 13.05 -19.51
CA ILE A 209 -13.85 12.21 -18.91
C ILE A 209 -12.70 12.08 -19.92
N PRO A 210 -11.42 12.27 -19.54
CA PRO A 210 -10.31 12.18 -20.49
C PRO A 210 -10.18 10.79 -21.13
N GLU A 211 -9.59 10.72 -22.32
CA GLU A 211 -9.56 9.50 -23.15
C GLU A 211 -8.96 8.26 -22.45
N LYS A 212 -7.95 8.46 -21.60
CA LYS A 212 -7.27 7.38 -20.87
C LYS A 212 -7.94 7.01 -19.55
N TYR A 213 -9.07 7.62 -19.20
CA TYR A 213 -9.80 7.36 -17.97
C TYR A 213 -11.07 6.56 -18.24
N VAL A 214 -11.42 5.72 -17.27
CA VAL A 214 -12.65 4.93 -17.25
C VAL A 214 -13.31 5.16 -15.90
N LEU A 215 -14.56 5.60 -15.90
CA LEU A 215 -15.36 5.82 -14.70
C LEU A 215 -16.47 4.77 -14.63
N VAL A 216 -16.41 3.93 -13.60
CA VAL A 216 -17.36 2.85 -13.36
C VAL A 216 -18.26 3.22 -12.19
N ARG A 217 -19.57 3.33 -12.43
CA ARG A 217 -20.55 3.65 -11.36
C ARG A 217 -20.94 2.39 -10.60
N ASN A 218 -21.34 1.34 -11.30
CA ASN A 218 -21.72 0.08 -10.67
C ASN A 218 -20.48 -0.79 -10.37
N SER A 219 -20.25 -1.14 -9.10
CA SER A 219 -19.15 -2.02 -8.67
C SER A 219 -19.20 -3.41 -9.32
N GLU A 220 -20.39 -3.88 -9.73
CA GLU A 220 -20.55 -5.17 -10.43
C GLU A 220 -19.94 -5.15 -11.84
N HIS A 221 -19.60 -3.99 -12.40
CA HIS A 221 -19.00 -3.86 -13.74
C HIS A 221 -17.47 -3.83 -13.73
N VAL A 222 -16.84 -3.94 -12.55
CA VAL A 222 -15.38 -3.93 -12.42
C VAL A 222 -14.89 -5.00 -11.47
N ARG A 223 -13.83 -5.69 -11.88
CA ARG A 223 -13.24 -6.76 -11.10
C ARG A 223 -11.73 -6.67 -11.07
N VAL A 224 -11.17 -6.68 -9.86
CA VAL A 224 -9.72 -6.69 -9.66
C VAL A 224 -9.17 -8.09 -9.97
N CYS A 225 -8.31 -8.17 -10.98
CA CYS A 225 -7.73 -9.42 -11.48
C CYS A 225 -6.29 -9.62 -11.01
N TYR A 226 -5.50 -8.53 -10.95
CA TYR A 226 -4.13 -8.57 -10.46
C TYR A 226 -3.83 -7.40 -9.54
N ILE A 227 -2.87 -7.58 -8.63
CA ILE A 227 -2.25 -6.55 -7.82
C ILE A 227 -0.80 -6.39 -8.25
N LEU A 228 -0.44 -5.20 -8.69
CA LEU A 228 0.91 -4.77 -8.99
C LEU A 228 1.51 -4.17 -7.73
N VAL A 229 2.61 -4.73 -7.26
CA VAL A 229 3.24 -4.38 -5.99
C VAL A 229 4.56 -3.68 -6.24
N TYR A 230 4.74 -2.54 -5.61
CA TYR A 230 5.96 -1.74 -5.65
C TYR A 230 6.55 -1.66 -4.26
N CYS A 231 7.80 -2.07 -4.14
CA CYS A 231 8.54 -2.03 -2.90
C CYS A 231 9.98 -1.59 -3.17
N LYS A 232 10.60 -0.97 -2.16
CA LYS A 232 12.04 -0.76 -2.20
C LYS A 232 12.70 -1.97 -1.52
N PRO A 233 13.71 -2.61 -2.15
CA PRO A 233 14.48 -3.63 -1.45
C PRO A 233 15.07 -3.00 -0.19
N MET A 234 14.90 -3.68 0.95
CA MET A 234 15.43 -3.21 2.22
C MET A 234 16.96 -3.26 2.15
N SER A 235 17.63 -2.12 2.07
CA SER A 235 19.06 -2.09 2.33
C SER A 235 19.24 -2.42 3.80
N ARG A 236 20.03 -3.47 4.11
CA ARG A 236 20.22 -3.99 5.48
C ARG A 236 20.76 -2.92 6.46
N ALA A 237 21.31 -1.82 5.92
CA ALA A 237 21.81 -0.67 6.65
C ALA A 237 20.73 0.35 7.07
N GLU A 238 19.62 0.49 6.34
CA GLU A 238 18.61 1.52 6.62
C GLU A 238 17.74 1.21 7.85
N SER A 239 17.54 -0.06 8.20
CA SER A 239 16.65 -0.45 9.32
C SER A 239 17.17 -0.02 10.70
N ALA A 240 18.49 0.07 10.88
CA ALA A 240 19.09 0.51 12.13
C ALA A 240 19.12 2.05 12.26
N VAL A 241 19.36 2.75 11.14
CA VAL A 241 19.52 4.21 11.11
C VAL A 241 18.17 4.93 11.07
N ASP A 242 17.16 4.40 10.35
CA ASP A 242 15.82 4.98 10.35
C ASP A 242 15.15 4.84 11.73
N SER A 243 15.43 3.78 12.50
CA SER A 243 14.86 3.62 13.85
C SER A 243 15.34 4.71 14.81
N THR A 244 16.63 5.05 14.77
CA THR A 244 17.21 6.10 15.61
C THR A 244 16.81 7.49 15.12
N LEU A 245 16.93 7.78 13.82
CA LEU A 245 16.54 9.08 13.24
C LEU A 245 15.04 9.37 13.41
N ASN A 246 14.17 8.37 13.23
CA ASN A 246 12.73 8.55 13.38
C ASN A 246 12.32 8.64 14.87
N TRP A 247 13.13 8.13 15.79
CA TRP A 247 13.04 8.45 17.23
C TRP A 247 13.47 9.89 17.51
N PHE A 248 14.56 10.38 16.92
CA PHE A 248 15.00 11.76 17.08
C PHE A 248 13.98 12.77 16.51
N ILE A 249 13.43 12.51 15.32
CA ILE A 249 12.42 13.37 14.67
C ILE A 249 11.09 13.38 15.45
N ARG A 250 10.75 12.30 16.16
CA ARG A 250 9.56 12.23 17.00
C ARG A 250 9.73 12.95 18.33
N ASN A 251 10.95 12.98 18.87
CA ASN A 251 11.27 13.56 20.18
C ASN A 251 11.92 14.95 20.07
N LYS A 252 11.54 15.75 19.06
CA LYS A 252 12.07 17.12 18.85
C LYS A 252 12.07 17.95 20.13
N PHE A 253 11.00 17.88 20.92
CA PHE A 253 10.87 18.63 22.17
C PHE A 253 11.88 18.18 23.24
N ILE A 254 12.09 16.87 23.40
CA ILE A 254 13.04 16.32 24.39
C ILE A 254 14.47 16.68 24.02
N ILE A 255 14.81 16.60 22.73
CA ILE A 255 16.15 16.98 22.25
C ILE A 255 16.41 18.47 22.49
N LEU A 256 15.42 19.31 22.22
CA LEU A 256 15.53 20.77 22.41
C LEU A 256 15.66 21.11 23.90
N LEU A 257 14.94 20.40 24.77
CA LEU A 257 15.06 20.53 26.22
C LEU A 257 16.44 20.09 26.75
N LEU A 258 16.96 18.94 26.28
CA LEU A 258 18.28 18.46 26.66
C LEU A 258 19.41 19.39 26.16
N ALA A 259 19.30 19.89 24.93
CA ALA A 259 20.23 20.88 24.39
C ALA A 259 20.22 22.19 25.20
N TYR A 260 19.04 22.63 25.64
CA TYR A 260 18.90 23.80 26.50
C TYR A 260 19.52 23.59 27.89
N ILE A 261 19.28 22.43 28.52
CA ILE A 261 19.91 22.08 29.81
C ILE A 261 21.44 22.04 29.65
N PHE A 262 21.94 21.46 28.57
CA PHE A 262 23.38 21.42 28.29
C PHE A 262 23.98 22.83 28.14
N LEU A 263 23.29 23.73 27.43
CA LEU A 263 23.69 25.13 27.32
C LEU A 263 23.77 25.82 28.70
N LEU A 264 22.76 25.62 29.55
CA LEU A 264 22.74 26.18 30.90
C LEU A 264 23.88 25.66 31.77
N VAL A 265 24.18 24.35 31.68
CA VAL A 265 25.31 23.75 32.38
C VAL A 265 26.64 24.32 31.86
N ALA A 266 26.80 24.48 30.55
CA ALA A 266 28.01 25.06 29.96
C ALA A 266 28.22 26.52 30.40
N ILE A 267 27.16 27.33 30.44
CA ILE A 267 27.20 28.70 30.94
C ILE A 267 27.55 28.71 32.44
N GLY A 268 26.94 27.83 33.24
CA GLY A 268 27.22 27.70 34.68
C GLY A 268 28.66 27.30 34.97
N ILE A 269 29.21 26.37 34.18
CA ILE A 269 30.63 25.97 34.27
C ILE A 269 31.56 27.11 33.87
N SER A 270 31.24 27.82 32.78
CA SER A 270 32.05 28.95 32.29
C SER A 270 32.09 30.12 33.28
N ASN A 271 30.99 30.35 34.02
CA ASN A 271 30.92 31.43 35.00
C ASN A 271 31.51 31.07 36.37
N ASN A 272 31.84 29.80 36.62
CA ASN A 272 32.40 29.37 37.90
C ASN A 272 33.93 29.52 37.94
N HIS A 273 34.40 30.51 38.71
CA HIS A 273 35.82 30.84 38.88
C HIS A 273 36.65 29.69 39.49
N SER A 274 36.03 28.74 40.19
CA SER A 274 36.69 27.55 40.74
C SER A 274 36.94 26.48 39.68
N ILE A 275 36.02 26.30 38.73
CA ILE A 275 36.16 25.32 37.64
C ILE A 275 37.14 25.82 36.59
N LYS A 276 37.13 27.12 36.25
CA LYS A 276 38.19 27.74 35.44
C LYS A 276 39.58 27.48 36.00
N ARG A 277 39.74 27.56 37.33
CA ARG A 277 41.01 27.24 38.01
C ARG A 277 41.36 25.75 37.96
N PHE A 278 40.37 24.86 38.09
CA PHE A 278 40.58 23.41 38.00
C PHE A 278 40.95 22.96 36.57
N VAL A 279 40.22 23.42 35.55
CA VAL A 279 40.48 23.12 34.14
C VAL A 279 41.84 23.67 33.71
N LYS A 280 42.21 24.88 34.14
CA LYS A 280 43.54 25.45 33.87
C LYS A 280 44.67 24.64 34.53
N ARG A 281 44.44 24.07 35.73
CA ARG A 281 45.40 23.15 36.38
C ARG A 281 45.48 21.80 35.69
N ALA A 282 44.36 21.24 35.22
CA ALA A 282 44.32 19.99 34.48
C ALA A 282 45.01 20.09 33.12
N LEU A 283 44.76 21.17 32.36
CA LEU A 283 45.46 21.46 31.11
C LEU A 283 46.97 21.67 31.31
N LYS A 284 47.37 22.34 32.39
CA LYS A 284 48.79 22.54 32.73
C LYS A 284 49.51 21.24 33.09
N ARG A 285 48.81 20.24 33.63
CA ARG A 285 49.33 18.88 33.88
C ARG A 285 49.45 18.02 32.61
N TYR A 286 48.72 18.36 31.55
CA TYR A 286 48.73 17.61 30.29
C TYR A 286 49.77 18.13 29.29
N MET A 287 50.25 19.36 29.48
CA MET A 287 51.30 20.00 28.66
C MET A 287 52.68 20.04 29.34
N SER A 288 52.85 19.29 30.43
CA SER A 288 54.13 19.02 31.10
C SER A 288 54.43 17.54 30.96
#